data_AF-A0A3C1RN06-F1
#
_entry.id   AF-A0A3C1RN06-F1
#
_cell.length_a   1.000
_cell.length_b   1.000
_cell.length_c   1.000
_cell.angle_alpha   90.00
_cell.angle_beta   90.00
_cell.angle_gamma   90.00
#
_symmetry.space_group_name_H-M   'P 1'
#
loop_
_entity.id
_entity.type
_entity.pdbx_description
1 polymer ?
#
loop_
_entity_poly.entity_id
_entity_poly.type
_entity_poly.pdbx_seq_one_letter_code
_entity_poly.pdbx_strand_id
1 'polypeptide(L)'
;QVQALIFKQQTRVIISSTETYPQQIAFKRVDGDLKALQGTWKIEPISAKQVLIEHQVTVDPGSTPSLSLFYTIYENSLKQTLEAIKKETESRN
;
A
#
# COMPACT_ATOMS: atom_id res chain seq x y z
N GLN A 1 18.88 30.30 12.70
CA GLN A 1 19.35 29.09 11.99
C GLN A 1 18.28 28.01 12.20
N VAL A 2 17.54 27.60 11.17
CA VAL A 2 16.53 26.54 11.31
C VAL A 2 17.25 25.21 11.05
N GLN A 3 17.40 24.37 12.07
CA GLN A 3 17.93 23.02 11.89
C GLN A 3 16.80 22.13 11.35
N ALA A 4 16.92 21.69 10.10
CA ALA A 4 16.05 20.63 9.57
C ALA A 4 16.70 19.28 9.91
N LEU A 5 16.01 18.46 10.72
CA LEU A 5 16.39 17.07 10.94
C LEU A 5 15.92 16.25 9.75
N ILE A 6 16.85 15.78 8.91
CA ILE A 6 16.53 14.85 7.82
C ILE A 6 16.58 13.43 8.38
N PHE A 7 15.40 12.86 8.62
CA PHE A 7 15.26 11.46 9.01
C PHE A 7 15.11 10.59 7.75
N LYS A 8 16.08 9.71 7.52
CA LYS A 8 15.99 8.67 6.48
C LYS A 8 15.68 7.33 7.16
N GLN A 9 14.47 6.82 6.95
CA GLN A 9 14.07 5.49 7.40
C GLN A 9 13.94 4.57 6.18
N GLN A 10 14.51 3.38 6.27
CA GLN A 10 14.42 2.35 5.24
C GLN A 10 13.89 1.08 5.90
N THR A 11 12.90 0.46 5.27
CA THR A 11 12.21 -0.73 5.77
C THR A 11 12.21 -1.79 4.68
N ARG A 12 12.77 -2.96 4.96
CA ARG A 12 12.69 -4.14 4.09
C ARG A 12 11.40 -4.89 4.37
N VAL A 13 10.71 -5.34 3.32
CA VAL A 13 9.52 -6.21 3.43
C VAL A 13 9.62 -7.30 2.37
N ILE A 14 9.40 -8.54 2.75
CA ILE A 14 9.19 -9.67 1.84
C ILE A 14 7.73 -10.09 2.01
N ILE A 15 6.99 -10.11 0.91
CA ILE A 15 5.57 -10.49 0.88
C ILE A 15 5.35 -11.77 0.10
N SER A 16 4.39 -12.57 0.55
CA SER A 16 3.75 -13.61 -0.26
C SER A 16 2.41 -13.09 -0.75
N SER A 17 2.07 -13.38 -2.00
CA SER A 17 0.78 -13.03 -2.60
C SER A 17 0.02 -14.27 -3.07
N THR A 18 -1.30 -14.21 -3.01
CA THR A 18 -2.21 -15.22 -3.53
C THR A 18 -3.30 -14.54 -4.33
N GLU A 19 -3.51 -15.00 -5.56
CA GLU A 19 -4.41 -14.37 -6.52
C GLU A 19 -5.64 -15.24 -6.75
N THR A 20 -6.81 -14.59 -6.75
CA THR A 20 -8.07 -15.13 -7.23
C THR A 20 -8.50 -14.27 -8.40
N TYR A 21 -8.07 -14.65 -9.61
CA TYR A 21 -8.27 -13.82 -10.79
C TYR A 21 -9.73 -13.87 -11.29
N PRO A 22 -10.32 -12.72 -11.68
CA PRO A 22 -9.79 -11.35 -11.60
C PRO A 22 -10.11 -10.60 -10.29
N GLN A 23 -10.80 -11.23 -9.33
CA GLN A 23 -11.49 -10.53 -8.25
C GLN A 23 -10.58 -9.99 -7.15
N GLN A 24 -9.48 -10.70 -6.83
CA GLN A 24 -8.73 -10.38 -5.62
C GLN A 24 -7.25 -10.75 -5.69
N ILE A 25 -6.41 -9.93 -5.04
CA ILE A 25 -5.03 -10.28 -4.68
C ILE A 25 -4.90 -10.09 -3.17
N ALA A 26 -4.67 -11.19 -2.44
CA ALA A 26 -4.35 -11.15 -1.03
C ALA A 26 -2.84 -11.19 -0.83
N PHE A 27 -2.31 -10.41 0.10
CA PHE A 27 -0.88 -10.40 0.41
C PHE A 27 -0.62 -10.34 1.90
N LYS A 28 0.51 -10.90 2.32
CA LYS A 28 1.00 -10.83 3.70
C LYS A 28 2.52 -10.84 3.73
N ARG A 29 3.09 -10.16 4.73
CA ARG A 29 4.51 -10.24 5.06
C ARG A 29 4.86 -11.68 5.42
N VAL A 30 5.94 -12.18 4.85
CA VAL A 30 6.60 -13.43 5.27
C VAL A 30 7.95 -13.15 5.95
N ASP A 31 8.61 -12.05 5.62
CA ASP A 31 9.86 -11.62 6.27
C ASP A 31 10.04 -10.09 6.14
N GLY A 32 11.03 -9.50 6.82
CA GLY A 32 11.34 -8.07 6.79
C GLY A 32 11.25 -7.39 8.15
N ASP A 33 11.39 -6.07 8.14
CA ASP A 33 11.57 -5.23 9.33
C ASP A 33 10.24 -4.81 9.96
N LEU A 34 9.13 -4.89 9.21
CA LEU A 34 7.79 -4.70 9.77
C LEU A 34 7.41 -5.85 10.69
N LYS A 35 6.71 -5.55 11.77
CA LYS A 35 6.18 -6.57 12.69
C LYS A 35 4.99 -7.31 12.08
N ALA A 36 4.10 -6.60 11.40
CA ALA A 36 3.02 -7.21 10.61
C ALA A 36 2.70 -6.36 9.39
N LEU A 37 2.33 -7.02 8.29
CA LEU A 37 1.72 -6.39 7.13
C LEU A 37 0.88 -7.42 6.41
N GLN A 38 -0.38 -7.09 6.14
CA GLN A 38 -1.28 -7.89 5.33
C GLN A 38 -2.33 -7.00 4.68
N GLY A 39 -2.88 -7.45 3.57
CA GLY A 39 -3.93 -6.70 2.91
C GLY A 39 -4.51 -7.41 1.71
N THR A 40 -5.44 -6.71 1.08
CA THR A 40 -6.13 -7.17 -0.11
C THR A 40 -6.25 -6.05 -1.13
N TRP A 41 -6.16 -6.43 -2.39
CA TRP A 41 -6.73 -5.70 -3.51
C TRP A 41 -8.00 -6.42 -3.91
N LYS A 42 -9.15 -5.73 -3.93
CA LYS A 42 -10.38 -6.23 -4.56
C LYS A 42 -10.66 -5.44 -5.83
N ILE A 43 -11.09 -6.14 -6.85
CA ILE A 43 -11.39 -5.58 -8.17
C ILE A 43 -12.81 -6.01 -8.53
N GLU A 44 -13.72 -5.05 -8.56
CA GLU A 44 -15.15 -5.29 -8.80
C GLU A 44 -15.61 -4.56 -10.06
N PRO A 45 -16.16 -5.24 -11.08
CA PRO A 45 -16.74 -4.57 -12.22
C PRO A 45 -18.02 -3.84 -11.80
N ILE A 46 -18.07 -2.53 -12.05
CA ILE A 46 -19.27 -1.72 -11.79
C ILE A 46 -20.00 -1.32 -13.08
N SER A 47 -19.32 -1.42 -14.23
CA SER A 47 -19.94 -1.34 -15.56
C SER A 47 -19.05 -2.02 -16.61
N ALA A 48 -19.48 -2.04 -17.87
CA ALA A 48 -18.69 -2.62 -18.97
C ALA A 48 -17.32 -1.95 -19.20
N LYS A 49 -17.12 -0.72 -18.69
CA LYS A 49 -15.89 0.07 -18.87
C LYS A 49 -15.30 0.58 -17.55
N GLN A 50 -15.82 0.16 -16.40
CA GLN A 50 -15.39 0.68 -15.10
C GLN A 50 -15.28 -0.43 -14.07
N VAL A 51 -14.23 -0.34 -13.26
CA VAL A 51 -13.99 -1.20 -12.11
C VAL A 51 -13.81 -0.35 -10.86
N LEU A 52 -14.29 -0.86 -9.73
CA LEU A 52 -13.95 -0.39 -8.41
C LEU A 52 -12.74 -1.16 -7.91
N ILE A 53 -11.70 -0.43 -7.47
CA ILE A 53 -10.52 -1.01 -6.84
C ILE A 53 -10.52 -0.61 -5.37
N GLU A 54 -10.57 -1.59 -4.48
CA GLU A 54 -10.43 -1.41 -3.04
C GLU A 54 -9.07 -1.94 -2.58
N HIS A 55 -8.26 -1.08 -1.97
CA HIS A 55 -6.98 -1.45 -1.37
C HIS A 55 -7.03 -1.32 0.15
N GLN A 56 -7.10 -2.46 0.84
CA GLN A 56 -7.15 -2.52 2.30
C GLN A 56 -5.83 -3.07 2.84
N VAL A 57 -5.28 -2.41 3.85
CA VAL A 57 -4.01 -2.80 4.47
C VAL A 57 -4.09 -2.69 5.99
N THR A 58 -3.61 -3.72 6.67
CA THR A 58 -3.27 -3.70 8.09
C THR A 58 -1.76 -3.79 8.22
N VAL A 59 -1.16 -2.84 8.95
CA VAL A 59 0.29 -2.76 9.12
C VAL A 59 0.64 -2.45 10.58
N ASP A 60 1.66 -3.14 11.09
CA ASP A 60 2.30 -2.87 12.37
C ASP A 60 3.80 -2.62 12.09
N PRO A 61 4.28 -1.37 12.22
CA PRO A 61 5.69 -1.06 11.99
C PRO A 61 6.62 -1.58 13.09
N GLY A 62 6.09 -2.16 14.16
CA GLY A 62 6.86 -2.48 15.35
C GLY A 62 7.30 -1.22 16.09
N SER A 63 8.46 -1.30 16.75
CA SER A 63 9.04 -0.16 17.47
C SER A 63 9.69 0.81 16.49
N THR A 64 9.02 1.92 16.21
CA THR A 64 9.56 3.05 15.43
C THR A 64 9.58 4.32 16.27
N PRO A 65 10.60 5.20 16.16
CA PRO A 65 10.66 6.46 16.89
C PRO A 65 9.48 7.41 16.65
N SER A 66 8.82 7.29 15.49
CA SER A 66 7.74 8.19 15.06
C SER A 66 6.56 7.43 14.44
N LEU A 67 5.77 6.78 15.29
CA LEU A 67 4.61 5.98 14.87
C LEU A 67 3.59 6.78 14.03
N SER A 68 3.32 8.03 14.43
CA SER A 68 2.42 8.92 13.68
C SER A 68 2.94 9.23 12.27
N LEU A 69 4.23 9.54 12.15
CA LEU A 69 4.87 9.82 10.86
C LEU A 69 4.83 8.59 9.95
N PHE A 70 5.06 7.40 10.50
CA PHE A 70 4.94 6.15 9.74
C PHE A 70 3.55 6.02 9.11
N TYR A 71 2.48 6.17 9.91
CA TYR A 71 1.12 6.05 9.40
C TYR A 71 0.77 7.14 8.39
N THR A 72 1.21 8.39 8.59
CA THR A 72 1.02 9.47 7.62
C THR A 72 1.69 9.15 6.27
N ILE A 73 2.96 8.70 6.29
CA ILE A 73 3.67 8.34 5.07
C ILE A 73 3.00 7.15 4.39
N TYR A 74 2.64 6.12 5.17
CA TYR A 74 2.03 4.90 4.64
C TYR A 74 0.68 5.18 4.01
N GLU A 75 -0.23 5.90 4.69
CA GLU A 75 -1.54 6.27 4.16
C GLU A 75 -1.43 7.09 2.86
N ASN A 76 -0.50 8.06 2.82
CA ASN A 76 -0.23 8.83 1.61
C ASN A 76 0.24 7.94 0.45
N SER A 77 1.08 6.94 0.73
CA SER A 77 1.54 6.01 -0.31
C SER A 77 0.40 5.16 -0.89
N LEU A 78 -0.59 4.76 -0.07
CA LEU A 78 -1.77 4.02 -0.54
C LEU A 78 -2.62 4.87 -1.49
N LYS A 79 -2.86 6.14 -1.12
CA LYS A 79 -3.59 7.10 -1.95
C LYS A 79 -2.90 7.33 -3.29
N GLN A 80 -1.60 7.62 -3.25
CA GLN A 80 -0.79 7.84 -4.47
C GLN A 80 -0.77 6.61 -5.38
N THR A 81 -0.75 5.41 -4.81
CA THR A 81 -0.79 4.17 -5.59
C THR A 81 -2.11 4.03 -6.35
N LEU A 82 -3.25 4.27 -5.71
CA LEU A 82 -4.56 4.24 -6.37
C LEU A 82 -4.70 5.32 -7.45
N GLU A 83 -4.21 6.54 -7.19
CA GLU A 83 -4.18 7.63 -8.17
C GLU A 83 -3.32 7.27 -9.39
N ALA A 84 -2.15 6.66 -9.18
CA ALA A 84 -1.28 6.22 -10.26
C ALA A 84 -1.93 5.11 -11.11
N ILE A 85 -2.57 4.12 -10.49
CA ILE A 85 -3.31 3.06 -11.19
C ILE A 85 -4.44 3.66 -12.04
N LYS A 86 -5.22 4.59 -11.46
CA LYS A 86 -6.29 5.28 -12.18
C LYS A 86 -5.73 6.02 -13.40
N LYS A 87 -4.71 6.86 -13.21
CA LYS A 87 -4.08 7.64 -14.28
C LYS A 87 -3.55 6.75 -15.40
N GLU A 88 -2.85 5.67 -15.05
CA GLU A 88 -2.31 4.73 -16.03
C GLU A 88 -3.42 4.06 -16.84
N THR A 89 -4.49 3.63 -16.17
CA THR A 89 -5.66 3.00 -16.81
C THR A 89 -6.38 3.98 -17.74
N GLU A 90 -6.54 5.24 -17.34
CA GLU A 90 -7.12 6.29 -18.17
C GLU A 90 -6.23 6.65 -19.36
N SER A 91 -4.91 6.52 -19.25
CA SER A 91 -3.98 6.81 -20.36
C SER A 91 -3.91 5.73 -21.44
N ARG A 92 -4.31 4.50 -21.10
CA ARG A 92 -4.27 3.33 -22.01
C ARG A 92 -5.59 3.06 -22.72
N ASN A 93 -6.67 3.76 -22.34
CA ASN A 93 -8.00 3.66 -22.93
C ASN A 93 -8.28 4.84 -23.87
#